data_AF-A0A964NSW5-F1
#
_entry.id   AF-A0A964NSW5-F1
#
_cell.length_a   1.000
_cell.length_b   1.000
_cell.length_c   1.000
_cell.angle_alpha   90.00
_cell.angle_beta   90.00
_cell.angle_gamma   90.00
#
_symmetry.space_group_name_H-M   'P 1'
#
loop_
_entity.id
_entity.type
_entity.pdbx_description
1 polymer ?
#
loop_
_entity_poly.entity_id
_entity_poly.type
_entity_poly.pdbx_seq_one_letter_code
_entity_poly.pdbx_strand_id
1 'polypeptide(L)'
;MQRIAIAWQVGSGFGWGEHGYQIARRLLARGKAMPMLLEPTGVLEIDALEKAQIDPILGEQLGMAAKLRRSSERPRLRVPVLHALGNEAAPVFCDFGANVQGNPDHALLFLESSRIDLDAIESSSPAPPGTATCWSVPVLATSWCLCKASIPRSFTLDRAAAVSATAS
;
A
#
# COMPACT_ATOMS: atom_id res chain seq x y z
N MET A 1 21.51 -4.12 -4.39
CA MET A 1 20.37 -4.62 -3.59
C MET A 1 19.20 -3.69 -3.84
N GLN A 2 18.04 -4.21 -4.22
CA GLN A 2 16.85 -3.38 -4.50
C GLN A 2 16.29 -2.84 -3.18
N ARG A 3 15.69 -1.65 -3.18
CA ARG A 3 14.95 -1.14 -2.01
C ARG A 3 13.46 -1.17 -2.32
N ILE A 4 12.63 -1.42 -1.31
CA ILE A 4 11.17 -1.33 -1.41
C ILE A 4 10.69 -0.49 -0.25
N ALA A 5 9.98 0.60 -0.53
CA ALA A 5 9.49 1.50 0.48
C ALA A 5 8.14 1.05 1.03
N ILE A 6 7.93 1.23 2.33
CA ILE A 6 6.68 0.98 3.04
C ILE A 6 6.18 2.32 3.55
N ALA A 7 5.04 2.77 3.04
CA ALA A 7 4.53 4.13 3.23
C ALA A 7 3.55 4.28 4.39
N TRP A 8 3.44 3.28 5.28
CA TRP A 8 2.60 3.34 6.47
C TRP A 8 3.41 2.93 7.71
N GLN A 9 2.90 3.27 8.88
CA GLN A 9 3.51 2.99 10.18
C GLN A 9 3.56 1.48 10.43
N VAL A 10 4.74 1.00 10.81
CA VAL A 10 5.00 -0.41 11.16
C VAL A 10 5.06 -0.53 12.69
N GLY A 11 4.37 -1.51 13.27
CA GLY A 11 4.28 -1.70 14.72
C GLY A 11 3.28 -2.79 15.11
N SER A 12 3.42 -3.34 16.32
CA SER A 12 2.60 -4.45 16.82
C SER A 12 1.22 -4.04 17.36
N GLY A 13 0.94 -2.73 17.43
CA GLY A 13 -0.31 -2.21 18.02
C GLY A 13 -1.55 -2.29 17.12
N PHE A 14 -1.41 -2.61 15.83
CA PHE A 14 -2.54 -2.67 14.89
C PHE A 14 -2.21 -3.54 13.66
N GLY A 15 -3.26 -4.05 12.99
CA GLY A 15 -3.12 -5.05 11.92
C GLY A 15 -2.23 -4.63 10.75
N TRP A 16 -2.35 -3.39 10.27
CA TRP A 16 -1.47 -2.86 9.21
C TRP A 16 -0.02 -2.76 9.64
N GLY A 17 0.23 -2.41 10.90
CA GLY A 17 1.57 -2.28 11.45
C GLY A 17 2.27 -3.64 11.49
N GLU A 18 1.57 -4.67 11.97
CA GLU A 18 2.07 -6.05 11.98
C GLU A 18 2.27 -6.56 10.55
N HIS A 19 1.34 -6.27 9.65
CA HIS A 19 1.47 -6.68 8.25
C HIS A 19 2.70 -6.07 7.57
N GLY A 20 2.95 -4.77 7.78
CA GLY A 20 4.15 -4.09 7.28
C GLY A 20 5.44 -4.67 7.86
N TYR A 21 5.44 -5.03 9.15
CA TYR A 21 6.55 -5.70 9.80
C TYR A 21 6.86 -7.07 9.15
N GLN A 22 5.83 -7.88 8.92
CA GLN A 22 5.97 -9.19 8.27
C GLN A 22 6.49 -9.06 6.82
N ILE A 23 6.07 -8.04 6.08
CA ILE A 23 6.64 -7.72 4.76
C ILE A 23 8.12 -7.40 4.89
N ALA A 24 8.49 -6.47 5.78
CA ALA A 24 9.88 -6.06 5.98
C ALA A 24 10.79 -7.25 6.33
N ARG A 25 10.35 -8.12 7.25
CA ARG A 25 11.05 -9.37 7.59
C ARG A 25 11.24 -10.30 6.41
N ARG A 26 10.20 -10.51 5.60
CA ARG A 26 10.30 -11.39 4.43
C ARG A 26 11.23 -10.84 3.36
N LEU A 27 11.27 -9.52 3.18
CA LEU A 27 12.22 -8.86 2.28
C LEU A 27 13.66 -9.10 2.73
N LEU A 28 13.93 -8.89 4.02
CA LEU A 28 15.23 -9.16 4.63
C LEU A 28 15.64 -10.64 4.52
N ALA A 29 14.77 -11.55 4.94
CA ALA A 29 15.05 -12.99 4.94
C ALA A 29 15.35 -13.54 3.54
N ARG A 30 14.75 -12.96 2.49
CA ARG A 30 15.02 -13.34 1.10
C ARG A 30 16.32 -12.74 0.56
N GLY A 31 16.87 -11.70 1.18
CA GLY A 31 18.12 -11.04 0.79
C GLY A 31 18.09 -10.32 -0.57
N LYS A 32 16.94 -10.27 -1.25
CA LYS A 32 16.80 -9.67 -2.59
C LYS A 32 16.47 -8.18 -2.53
N ALA A 33 15.81 -7.74 -1.46
CA ALA A 33 15.41 -6.35 -1.28
C ALA A 33 15.56 -5.91 0.18
N MET A 34 15.86 -4.63 0.36
CA MET A 34 15.92 -3.97 1.67
C MET A 34 14.64 -3.14 1.86
N PRO A 35 13.89 -3.33 2.95
CA PRO A 35 12.77 -2.47 3.25
C PRO A 35 13.26 -1.06 3.61
N MET A 36 12.54 -0.05 3.16
CA MET A 36 12.72 1.35 3.52
C MET A 36 11.44 1.85 4.17
N LEU A 37 11.48 2.11 5.48
CA LEU A 37 10.31 2.60 6.20
C LEU A 37 10.22 4.12 6.04
N LEU A 38 9.09 4.60 5.53
CA LEU A 38 8.84 6.03 5.32
C LEU A 38 8.20 6.70 6.54
N GLU A 39 7.55 5.91 7.38
CA GLU A 39 6.94 6.33 8.63
C GLU A 39 7.78 5.95 9.85
N PRO A 40 7.69 6.72 10.94
CA PRO A 40 8.15 6.29 12.25
C PRO A 40 7.55 4.93 12.63
N THR A 41 8.37 4.05 13.18
CA THR A 41 7.85 2.80 13.74
C THR A 41 7.04 3.07 15.02
N GLY A 42 5.94 2.34 15.18
CA GLY A 42 5.26 2.22 16.46
C GLY A 42 6.01 1.28 17.40
N VAL A 43 5.37 0.94 18.52
CA VAL A 43 5.90 -0.10 19.42
C VAL A 43 5.98 -1.42 18.67
N LEU A 44 7.17 -2.03 18.67
CA LEU A 44 7.41 -3.38 18.12
C LEU A 44 7.64 -4.34 19.27
N GLU A 45 6.75 -5.32 19.41
CA GLU A 45 6.85 -6.41 20.38
C GLU A 45 7.56 -7.60 19.73
N ILE A 46 8.90 -7.54 19.68
CA ILE A 46 9.74 -8.50 18.98
C ILE A 46 10.87 -8.99 19.88
N ASP A 47 11.35 -10.21 19.64
CA ASP A 47 12.46 -10.77 20.42
C ASP A 47 13.81 -10.10 20.11
N ALA A 48 14.83 -10.39 20.91
CA ALA A 48 16.15 -9.77 20.76
C ALA A 48 16.84 -10.12 19.42
N LEU A 49 16.57 -11.31 18.87
CA LEU A 49 17.15 -11.76 17.61
C LEU A 49 16.49 -11.04 16.43
N GLU A 50 15.16 -10.94 16.42
CA GLU A 50 14.39 -10.19 15.44
C GLU A 50 14.73 -8.69 15.48
N LYS A 51 14.94 -8.15 16.69
CA LYS A 51 15.39 -6.77 16.88
C LYS A 51 16.74 -6.52 16.21
N ALA A 52 17.73 -7.39 16.47
CA ALA A 52 19.05 -7.27 15.85
C ALA A 52 19.00 -7.32 14.31
N GLN A 53 18.04 -8.05 13.74
CA GLN A 53 17.84 -8.12 12.29
C GLN A 53 17.23 -6.84 11.70
N ILE A 54 16.34 -6.17 12.43
CA ILE A 54 15.61 -5.00 11.93
C ILE A 54 16.27 -3.66 12.29
N ASP A 55 17.13 -3.63 13.31
CA ASP A 55 17.84 -2.43 13.78
C ASP A 55 18.50 -1.61 12.65
N PRO A 56 19.16 -2.22 11.62
CA PRO A 56 19.71 -1.46 10.50
C PRO A 56 18.66 -0.64 9.74
N ILE A 57 17.44 -1.16 9.61
CA ILE A 57 16.33 -0.49 8.93
C ILE A 57 15.79 0.64 9.81
N LEU A 58 15.67 0.41 11.12
CA LEU A 58 15.22 1.43 12.08
C LEU A 58 16.18 2.63 12.10
N GLY A 59 17.48 2.38 11.97
CA GLY A 59 18.49 3.44 11.84
C GLY A 59 18.29 4.29 10.57
N GLU A 60 18.04 3.65 9.42
CA GLU A 60 17.77 4.38 8.15
C GLU A 60 16.43 5.14 8.17
N GLN A 61 15.41 4.61 8.87
CA GLN A 61 14.06 5.16 8.95
C GLN A 61 14.04 6.58 9.51
N LEU A 62 14.83 6.86 10.56
CA LEU A 62 14.88 8.20 11.17
C LEU A 62 15.34 9.27 10.16
N GLY A 63 16.33 8.93 9.34
CA GLY A 63 16.84 9.83 8.30
C GLY A 63 15.83 10.08 7.19
N MET A 64 15.06 9.05 6.80
CA MET A 64 14.02 9.17 5.77
C MET A 64 12.81 9.96 6.25
N ALA A 65 12.28 9.64 7.43
CA ALA A 65 11.15 10.37 8.01
C ALA A 65 11.47 11.87 8.18
N ALA A 66 12.69 12.21 8.63
CA ALA A 66 13.13 13.60 8.75
C ALA A 66 13.28 14.33 7.41
N LYS A 67 13.55 13.61 6.30
CA LYS A 67 13.58 14.20 4.95
C LYS A 67 12.17 14.45 4.43
N LEU A 68 11.27 13.48 4.62
CA LEU A 68 9.88 13.58 4.18
C LEU A 68 9.14 14.69 4.95
N ARG A 69 9.33 14.80 6.26
CA ARG A 69 8.74 15.87 7.08
C ARG A 69 9.08 17.29 6.62
N ARG A 70 10.26 17.48 6.03
CA ARG A 70 10.74 18.80 5.59
C ARG A 70 10.36 19.13 4.15
N SER A 71 9.79 18.19 3.42
CA SER A 71 9.38 18.39 2.04
C SER A 71 7.95 18.93 1.99
N SER A 72 7.77 20.11 1.39
CA SER A 72 6.44 20.65 1.07
C SER A 72 5.87 20.07 -0.23
N GLU A 73 6.67 19.29 -0.97
CA GLU A 73 6.32 18.70 -2.25
C GLU A 73 6.05 17.19 -2.10
N ARG A 74 5.31 16.61 -3.04
CA ARG A 74 5.11 15.16 -3.16
C ARG A 74 6.41 14.50 -3.64
N PRO A 75 7.23 13.89 -2.78
CA PRO A 75 8.55 13.45 -3.19
C PRO A 75 8.43 12.18 -4.05
N ARG A 76 9.20 12.15 -5.13
CA ARG A 76 9.30 10.98 -6.03
C ARG A 76 10.52 10.14 -5.70
N LEU A 77 10.28 8.87 -5.36
CA LEU A 77 11.30 7.87 -5.11
C LEU A 77 11.50 6.99 -6.35
N ARG A 78 12.75 6.60 -6.62
CA ARG A 78 13.11 5.68 -7.72
C ARG A 78 13.02 4.21 -7.31
N VAL A 79 12.18 3.91 -6.33
CA VAL A 79 12.01 2.56 -5.77
C VAL A 79 10.53 2.22 -5.74
N PRO A 80 10.15 0.93 -5.75
CA PRO A 80 8.77 0.56 -5.52
C PRO A 80 8.29 1.07 -4.15
N VAL A 81 7.09 1.63 -4.08
CA VAL A 81 6.48 2.09 -2.83
C VAL A 81 5.20 1.30 -2.59
N LEU A 82 5.06 0.76 -1.39
CA LEU A 82 3.85 0.09 -0.92
C LEU A 82 3.03 1.08 -0.11
N HIS A 83 1.75 1.22 -0.46
CA HIS A 83 0.78 2.02 0.27
C HIS A 83 -0.29 1.13 0.90
N ALA A 84 -0.63 1.39 2.16
CA ALA A 84 -1.79 0.78 2.81
C ALA A 84 -3.01 1.65 2.55
N LEU A 85 -4.06 1.06 1.98
CA LEU A 85 -5.34 1.72 1.74
C LEU A 85 -6.44 1.12 2.63
N GLY A 86 -7.30 1.97 3.15
CA GLY A 86 -8.50 1.60 3.90
C GLY A 86 -9.72 1.36 2.99
N ASN A 87 -10.88 1.17 3.60
CA ASN A 87 -12.13 0.81 2.91
C ASN A 87 -12.55 1.79 1.79
N GLU A 88 -12.16 3.06 1.89
CA GLU A 88 -12.48 4.10 0.89
C GLU A 88 -11.34 4.32 -0.13
N ALA A 89 -10.44 3.34 -0.30
CA ALA A 89 -9.23 3.48 -1.12
C ALA A 89 -8.32 4.67 -0.72
N ALA A 90 -8.51 5.21 0.49
CA ALA A 90 -7.71 6.28 1.06
C ALA A 90 -6.49 5.71 1.80
N PRO A 91 -5.31 6.37 1.72
CA PRO A 91 -4.14 5.99 2.50
C PRO A 91 -4.45 5.97 4.01
N VAL A 92 -3.98 4.94 4.71
CA VAL A 92 -4.18 4.76 6.15
C VAL A 92 -2.87 4.54 6.88
N PHE A 93 -2.82 4.97 8.15
CA PHE A 93 -1.66 4.84 9.04
C PHE A 93 -0.39 5.49 8.47
N CYS A 94 -0.54 6.61 7.75
CA CYS A 94 0.55 7.32 7.11
C CYS A 94 0.42 8.83 7.28
N ASP A 95 1.37 9.44 7.97
CA ASP A 95 1.42 10.89 8.18
C ASP A 95 2.21 11.59 7.07
N PHE A 96 3.26 10.95 6.57
CA PHE A 96 4.21 11.50 5.60
C PHE A 96 4.21 10.70 4.28
N GLY A 97 4.04 9.38 4.38
CA GLY A 97 4.08 8.41 3.28
C GLY A 97 2.90 8.51 2.32
N ALA A 98 1.78 9.10 2.74
CA ALA A 98 0.55 9.21 1.94
C ALA A 98 0.76 9.90 0.58
N ASN A 99 1.70 10.85 0.53
CA ASN A 99 1.94 11.72 -0.62
C ASN A 99 3.22 11.35 -1.41
N VAL A 100 3.89 10.27 -1.03
CA VAL A 100 5.12 9.80 -1.69
C VAL A 100 4.74 9.04 -2.96
N GLN A 101 5.46 9.29 -4.05
CA GLN A 101 5.29 8.58 -5.31
C GLN A 101 6.52 7.71 -5.59
N GLY A 102 6.30 6.46 -5.92
CA GLY A 102 7.31 5.46 -6.21
C GLY A 102 7.49 5.18 -7.69
N ASN A 103 8.23 4.11 -7.97
CA ASN A 103 8.39 3.55 -9.31
C ASN A 103 8.63 2.03 -9.24
N PRO A 104 7.58 1.19 -9.34
CA PRO A 104 6.14 1.52 -9.35
C PRO A 104 5.54 1.79 -7.96
N ASP A 105 4.33 2.36 -7.93
CA ASP A 105 3.48 2.36 -6.74
C ASP A 105 2.62 1.09 -6.68
N HIS A 106 2.49 0.52 -5.48
CA HIS A 106 1.64 -0.62 -5.20
C HIS A 106 0.71 -0.31 -4.03
N ALA A 107 -0.59 -0.40 -4.27
CA ALA A 107 -1.59 -0.31 -3.21
C ALA A 107 -1.90 -1.69 -2.63
N LEU A 108 -1.90 -1.78 -1.31
CA LEU A 108 -2.43 -2.91 -0.56
C LEU A 108 -3.74 -2.44 0.06
N LEU A 109 -4.79 -3.25 -0.11
CA LEU A 109 -6.12 -2.98 0.43
C LEU A 109 -6.48 -4.12 1.38
N PHE A 110 -6.91 -3.75 2.58
CA PHE A 110 -7.50 -4.70 3.53
C PHE A 110 -8.99 -4.44 3.60
N LEU A 111 -9.77 -5.48 3.31
CA LEU A 111 -11.22 -5.41 3.25
C LEU A 111 -11.77 -6.30 4.36
N GLU A 112 -12.35 -5.68 5.38
CA GLU A 112 -13.12 -6.39 6.41
C GLU A 112 -14.50 -6.81 5.89
N SER A 113 -14.98 -6.11 4.85
CA SER A 113 -16.23 -6.38 4.17
C SER A 113 -15.97 -6.61 2.69
N SER A 114 -16.69 -7.54 2.07
CA SER A 114 -16.61 -7.78 0.62
C SER A 114 -17.19 -6.62 -0.22
N ARG A 115 -17.78 -5.61 0.42
CA ARG A 115 -18.30 -4.42 -0.25
C ARG A 115 -17.15 -3.46 -0.52
N ILE A 116 -16.81 -3.36 -1.80
CA ILE A 116 -15.90 -2.35 -2.32
C ILE A 116 -16.78 -1.24 -2.90
N ASP A 117 -16.59 0.00 -2.43
CA ASP A 117 -17.17 1.16 -3.09
C ASP A 117 -16.39 1.44 -4.38
N LEU A 118 -17.01 1.14 -5.52
CA LEU A 118 -16.40 1.34 -6.82
C LEU A 118 -16.20 2.82 -7.14
N ASP A 119 -17.06 3.70 -6.62
CA ASP A 119 -16.95 5.15 -6.82
C ASP A 119 -15.74 5.69 -6.05
N ALA A 120 -15.43 5.11 -4.88
CA ALA A 120 -14.22 5.44 -4.11
C ALA A 120 -12.94 5.01 -4.84
N ILE A 121 -12.97 3.87 -5.56
CA ILE A 121 -11.83 3.43 -6.40
C ILE A 121 -11.63 4.37 -7.57
N GLU A 122 -12.70 4.72 -8.30
CA GLU A 122 -12.62 5.60 -9.48
C GLU A 122 -12.21 7.03 -9.11
N SER A 123 -12.62 7.51 -7.94
CA SER A 123 -12.26 8.84 -7.42
C SER A 123 -10.90 8.90 -6.75
N SER A 124 -10.35 7.76 -6.30
CA SER A 124 -8.96 7.68 -5.86
C SER A 124 -8.05 7.97 -7.05
N SER A 125 -7.40 9.15 -7.01
CA SER A 125 -6.61 9.69 -8.12
C SER A 125 -5.71 8.63 -8.75
N PRO A 126 -5.67 8.51 -10.09
CA PRO A 126 -5.08 7.35 -10.73
C PRO A 126 -3.60 7.25 -10.38
N ALA A 127 -3.23 6.14 -9.74
CA ALA A 127 -1.89 5.60 -9.92
C ALA A 127 -1.61 5.58 -11.44
N PRO A 128 -0.43 6.02 -11.89
CA PRO A 128 -0.15 6.18 -13.31
C PRO A 128 -0.50 4.90 -14.09
N PRO A 129 -1.11 5.00 -15.28
CA PRO A 129 -1.66 3.85 -16.00
C PRO A 129 -0.57 2.78 -16.22
N GLY A 130 -0.70 1.65 -15.53
CA GLY A 130 0.25 0.52 -15.60
C GLY A 130 0.64 -0.14 -14.26
N THR A 131 0.06 0.25 -13.12
CA THR A 131 0.58 -0.08 -11.77
C THR A 131 -0.31 -0.96 -10.88
N ALA A 132 -1.47 -1.44 -11.35
CA ALA A 132 -2.27 -2.41 -10.59
C ALA A 132 -1.87 -3.86 -10.92
N THR A 133 -0.73 -4.33 -10.40
CA THR A 133 -0.44 -5.77 -10.28
C THR A 133 -0.74 -6.22 -8.86
N CYS A 134 -1.89 -6.86 -8.69
CA CYS A 134 -2.27 -7.61 -7.50
C CYS A 134 -1.24 -8.73 -7.27
N TRP A 135 -0.40 -8.62 -6.24
CA TRP A 135 0.55 -9.67 -5.91
C TRP A 135 -0.16 -10.80 -5.15
N SER A 136 -0.34 -11.93 -5.82
CA SER A 136 -0.59 -13.21 -5.16
C SER A 136 0.68 -13.64 -4.42
N VAL A 137 0.66 -13.70 -3.09
CA VAL A 137 1.62 -14.51 -2.32
C VAL A 137 0.80 -15.56 -1.58
N PRO A 138 1.04 -16.87 -1.78
CA PRO A 138 0.37 -17.89 -1.01
C PRO A 138 1.01 -17.90 0.39
N VAL A 139 0.35 -17.32 1.38
CA VAL A 139 0.66 -17.59 2.79
C VAL A 139 -0.64 -17.84 3.53
N LEU A 140 -0.82 -19.13 3.83
CA LEU A 140 -1.58 -19.77 4.91
C LEU A 140 -3.00 -19.27 5.19
N ALA A 141 -3.91 -20.23 5.03
CA ALA A 141 -5.35 -20.10 5.13
C ALA A 141 -5.83 -19.58 6.49
N THR A 142 -6.53 -18.44 6.44
CA THR A 142 -7.79 -18.18 7.14
C THR A 142 -8.54 -17.09 6.37
N SER A 143 -9.29 -17.51 5.36
CA SER A 143 -10.25 -16.71 4.56
C SER A 143 -9.80 -15.28 4.17
N TRP A 144 -8.90 -15.18 3.20
CA TRP A 144 -8.47 -13.92 2.59
C TRP A 144 -9.01 -13.86 1.16
N CYS A 145 -9.94 -12.95 0.88
CA CYS A 145 -10.48 -12.77 -0.47
C CYS A 145 -9.63 -11.72 -1.20
N LEU A 146 -8.65 -12.17 -2.01
CA LEU A 146 -7.94 -11.31 -2.96
C LEU A 146 -8.80 -11.15 -4.22
N CYS A 147 -9.38 -9.97 -4.44
CA CYS A 147 -10.10 -9.67 -5.69
C CYS A 147 -9.14 -9.26 -6.81
N LYS A 148 -9.32 -9.90 -7.97
CA LYS A 148 -8.65 -9.61 -9.24
C LYS A 148 -9.59 -8.75 -10.09
N ALA A 149 -9.29 -7.47 -10.27
CA ALA A 149 -9.97 -6.64 -11.28
C ALA A 149 -9.01 -6.42 -12.47
N SER A 150 -9.34 -7.00 -13.61
CA SER A 150 -8.74 -6.68 -14.91
C SER A 150 -9.71 -5.78 -15.65
N ILE A 151 -9.35 -4.51 -15.85
CA ILE A 151 -10.13 -3.58 -16.70
C ILE A 151 -9.44 -3.53 -18.07
N PRO A 152 -9.98 -4.13 -19.13
CA PRO A 152 -9.48 -3.90 -20.48
C PRO A 152 -9.87 -2.50 -20.95
N ARG A 153 -8.92 -1.81 -21.59
CA ARG A 153 -9.10 -0.52 -22.25
C ARG A 153 -10.08 -0.68 -23.42
N SER A 154 -11.23 -0.02 -23.31
CA SER A 154 -12.06 0.63 -24.36
C SER A 154 -13.55 0.38 -24.12
N PHE A 155 -14.21 1.35 -23.51
CA PHE A 155 -15.64 1.58 -23.73
C PHE A 155 -15.87 3.09 -23.73
N THR A 156 -16.03 3.64 -24.92
CA THR A 156 -16.41 5.04 -25.14
C THR A 156 -17.88 5.18 -24.75
N LEU A 157 -18.22 6.25 -24.02
CA LEU A 157 -19.61 6.60 -23.70
C LEU A 157 -20.47 6.65 -24.97
N ASP A 158 -21.66 6.04 -24.92
CA ASP A 158 -22.80 6.54 -25.69
C ASP A 158 -23.93 6.88 -24.72
N ARG A 159 -24.15 8.18 -24.55
CA ARG A 159 -25.18 8.76 -23.71
C ARG A 159 -26.36 9.06 -24.61
N ALA A 160 -27.11 8.04 -25.03
CA ALA A 160 -28.38 8.19 -25.72
C ALA A 160 -29.23 6.92 -25.62
N ALA A 161 -30.55 7.13 -25.54
CA ALA A 161 -31.64 6.16 -25.57
C ALA A 161 -32.02 5.42 -24.27
N ALA A 162 -32.93 6.05 -23.51
CA ALA A 162 -34.17 5.39 -23.08
C ALA A 162 -35.21 6.46 -22.69
N VAL A 163 -35.88 6.97 -23.73
CA VAL A 163 -37.17 7.67 -23.63
C VAL A 163 -38.26 6.61 -23.38
N SER A 164 -39.14 6.92 -22.43
CA SER A 164 -40.53 6.47 -22.27
C SER A 164 -40.92 4.99 -22.51
N ALA A 165 -41.44 4.36 -21.47
CA ALA A 165 -42.57 3.43 -21.59
C ALA A 165 -43.44 3.48 -20.32
N THR A 166 -44.50 4.27 -20.39
CA THR A 166 -45.71 4.15 -19.55
C THR A 166 -46.60 3.02 -20.09
N ALA A 167 -47.45 2.50 -19.20
CA ALA A 167 -48.70 1.75 -19.40
C ALA A 167 -48.67 0.24 -19.09
N SER A 168 -49.17 -0.11 -17.91
CA SER A 168 -50.50 -0.75 -17.74
C SER A 168 -51.01 -0.50 -16.33
#